data_AF-A0A662TZQ6-F1
#
_entry.id   AF-A0A662TZQ6-F1
#
_cell.length_a   1.000
_cell.length_b   1.000
_cell.length_c   1.000
_cell.angle_alpha   90.00
_cell.angle_beta   90.00
_cell.angle_gamma   90.00
#
_symmetry.space_group_name_H-M   'P 1'
#
loop_
_entity.id
_entity.type
_entity.pdbx_description
1 polymer ?
#
loop_
_entity_poly.entity_id
_entity_poly.type
_entity_poly.pdbx_seq_one_letter_code
_entity_poly.pdbx_strand_id
1 'polypeptide(L)' 'ADIKAVCREAVMNVIRENIHAEKVEMKHFEAALKKVKPSLTRETIKKYEEIAEKMKELI' A
#
# COMPACT_ATOMS: atom_id res chain seq x y z
N ALA A 1 6.43 0.08 3.95
CA ALA A 1 5.46 0.55 4.96
C ALA A 1 4.03 0.25 4.53
N ASP A 2 3.60 0.75 3.37
CA ASP A 2 2.21 0.64 2.89
C ASP A 2 1.71 -0.79 2.73
N ILE A 3 2.52 -1.69 2.16
CA ILE A 3 2.16 -3.12 2.01
C ILE A 3 1.84 -3.74 3.39
N LYS A 4 2.63 -3.43 4.42
CA LYS A 4 2.36 -3.91 5.79
C LYS A 4 1.04 -3.36 6.33
N ALA A 5 0.72 -2.09 6.05
CA ALA A 5 -0.55 -1.50 6.45
C ALA A 5 -1.73 -2.18 5.75
N VAL A 6 -1.62 -2.51 4.45
CA VAL A 6 -2.62 -3.29 3.71
C VAL A 6 -2.82 -4.67 4.33
N CYS A 7 -1.76 -5.43 4.60
CA CYS A 7 -1.88 -6.74 5.22
C CYS A 7 -2.55 -6.68 6.59
N ARG A 8 -2.22 -5.67 7.41
CA ARG A 8 -2.85 -5.49 8.72
C ARG A 8 -4.32 -5.16 8.58
N GLU A 9 -4.70 -4.25 7.70
CA GLU A 9 -6.10 -3.89 7.50
C GLU A 9 -6.92 -5.07 6.95
N ALA A 10 -6.34 -5.89 6.06
CA ALA A 10 -6.99 -7.09 5.56
C ALA A 10 -7.30 -8.09 6.70
N VAL A 11 -6.35 -8.33 7.61
CA VAL A 11 -6.58 -9.14 8.82
C VAL A 11 -7.63 -8.51 9.73
N MET A 12 -7.61 -7.18 9.91
CA MET A 12 -8.62 -6.49 10.72
C MET A 12 -10.02 -6.57 10.10
N ASN A 13 -10.15 -6.69 8.77
CA ASN A 13 -11.43 -6.94 8.13
C ASN A 13 -11.93 -8.35 8.46
N VAL A 14 -11.06 -9.36 8.37
CA VAL A 14 -11.39 -10.74 8.76
C VAL A 14 -11.86 -10.82 10.21
N ILE A 15 -11.10 -10.23 11.16
CA ILE A 15 -11.43 -10.27 12.59
C ILE A 15 -12.78 -9.58 12.88
N ARG A 16 -13.09 -8.50 12.15
CA ARG A 16 -14.37 -7.79 12.30
C ARG A 16 -15.56 -8.58 11.77
N GLU A 17 -15.36 -9.43 10.76
CA GLU A 17 -16.38 -10.32 10.23
C GLU A 17 -16.56 -11.57 11.12
N ASN A 18 -15.45 -12.22 11.48
CA ASN A 18 -15.43 -13.41 12.33
C ASN A 18 -14.07 -13.53 13.05
N ILE A 19 -14.08 -13.40 14.38
CA ILE A 19 -12.87 -13.51 15.21
C ILE A 19 -12.22 -14.91 15.19
N HIS A 20 -12.96 -15.95 14.81
CA HIS A 20 -12.48 -17.32 14.70
C HIS A 20 -12.06 -17.70 13.28
N ALA A 21 -12.05 -16.77 12.34
CA ALA A 21 -11.63 -17.06 10.97
C ALA A 21 -10.13 -17.37 10.90
N GLU A 22 -9.77 -18.43 10.19
CA GLU A 22 -8.39 -18.93 10.08
C GLU A 22 -7.68 -18.45 8.81
N LYS A 23 -8.42 -17.86 7.86
CA LYS A 23 -7.90 -17.53 6.53
C LYS A 23 -8.26 -16.11 6.12
N VAL A 24 -7.30 -15.46 5.45
CA VAL A 24 -7.51 -14.19 4.77
C VAL A 24 -7.71 -14.46 3.28
N GLU A 25 -8.92 -14.22 2.79
CA GLU A 25 -9.26 -14.28 1.36
C GLU A 25 -8.99 -12.95 0.63
N MET A 26 -8.92 -13.01 -0.71
CA MET A 26 -8.66 -11.84 -1.57
C MET A 26 -9.65 -10.68 -1.37
N LYS A 27 -10.92 -10.97 -1.08
CA LYS A 27 -11.94 -9.95 -0.79
C LYS A 27 -11.53 -9.00 0.35
N HIS A 28 -10.80 -9.51 1.37
CA HIS A 28 -10.35 -8.69 2.49
C HIS A 28 -9.21 -7.76 2.09
N PHE A 29 -8.33 -8.21 1.17
CA PHE A 29 -7.29 -7.37 0.58
C PHE A 29 -7.87 -6.28 -0.32
N GLU A 30 -8.88 -6.61 -1.15
CA GLU A 30 -9.59 -5.60 -1.95
C GLU A 30 -10.25 -4.54 -1.07
N ALA A 31 -10.87 -4.95 0.03
CA ALA A 31 -11.43 -4.03 1.01
C ALA A 31 -10.35 -3.18 1.71
N ALA A 32 -9.21 -3.78 2.06
CA ALA A 32 -8.08 -3.07 2.66
C ALA A 32 -7.48 -2.02 1.70
N LEU A 33 -7.34 -2.35 0.42
CA LEU A 33 -6.81 -1.45 -0.62
C LEU A 33 -7.71 -0.22 -0.84
N LYS A 34 -9.03 -0.35 -0.63
CA LYS A 34 -9.94 0.81 -0.69
C LYS A 34 -9.73 1.79 0.46
N LYS A 35 -9.22 1.32 1.60
CA LYS A 35 -9.04 2.12 2.83
C LYS A 35 -7.62 2.65 2.99
N VAL A 36 -6.61 1.80 2.71
CA VAL A 36 -5.19 2.15 2.87
C VAL A 36 -4.73 2.89 1.61
N LYS A 37 -4.51 4.20 1.76
CA LYS A 37 -3.95 5.02 0.69
C LYS A 37 -2.42 4.88 0.62
N PRO A 38 -1.82 4.98 -0.57
CA PRO A 38 -0.36 5.02 -0.69
C PRO A 38 0.21 6.23 0.06
N SER A 39 1.36 6.03 0.69
CA SER A 39 2.07 7.09 1.42
C SER A 39 2.79 8.07 0.50
N LEU A 40 3.14 7.64 -0.71
CA LEU A 40 3.79 8.47 -1.71
C LEU A 40 2.76 9.20 -2.57
N THR A 41 2.97 10.51 -2.73
CA THR A 41 2.21 11.34 -3.65
C THR A 41 2.82 11.31 -5.05
N ARG A 42 2.02 11.63 -6.07
CA ARG A 42 2.51 11.77 -7.44
C ARG A 42 3.58 12.86 -7.58
N GLU A 43 3.45 13.94 -6.82
CA GLU A 43 4.43 15.03 -6.80
C GLU A 43 5.78 14.56 -6.27
N THR A 44 5.77 13.79 -5.17
CA THR A 44 7.01 13.21 -4.62
C THR A 44 7.68 12.30 -5.63
N ILE A 45 6.93 11.43 -6.29
CA ILE A 45 7.46 10.53 -7.33
C ILE A 45 8.11 11.34 -8.46
N LYS A 46 7.38 12.32 -9.03
CA LYS A 46 7.87 13.18 -10.12
C LYS A 46 9.15 13.91 -9.75
N LYS A 47 9.25 14.42 -8.52
CA LYS A 47 10.47 15.09 -8.04
C LYS A 47 11.68 14.15 -8.05
N TYR A 48 11.52 12.91 -7.60
CA TYR A 48 12.62 11.93 -7.61
C TYR A 48 12.97 11.48 -9.03
N GLU A 49 11.99 11.36 -9.93
CA GLU A 49 12.23 11.09 -11.36
C GLU A 49 13.05 12.21 -12.01
N GLU A 50 12.70 13.49 -11.78
CA GLU A 50 13.44 14.64 -12.31
C GLU A 50 14.89 14.70 -11.77
N ILE A 51 15.09 14.34 -10.50
CA ILE A 51 16.43 14.23 -9.92
C ILE A 51 17.22 13.11 -10.61
N ALA A 52 16.59 11.95 -10.82
CA ALA A 52 17.24 10.82 -11.47
C ALA A 52 17.64 11.13 -12.92
N GLU A 53 16.81 11.85 -13.67
CA GLU A 53 17.14 12.28 -15.05
C GLU A 53 18.32 13.25 -15.06
N LYS A 54 18.30 14.31 -14.22
CA LYS A 54 19.43 15.25 -14.10
C LYS A 54 20.73 14.56 -13.71
N MET A 55 20.65 13.52 -12.88
CA MET A 55 21.81 12.76 -12.44
C MET A 55 22.39 11.89 -13.56
N LYS A 56 21.58 11.42 -14.51
CA LYS A 56 22.06 10.73 -15.71
C LYS A 56 22.80 11.66 -16.67
N GLU A 57 22.41 12.93 -16.76
CA GLU A 57 23.08 13.93 -17.62
C GLU A 57 24.48 14.34 -17.11
N LEU A 58 24.81 14.01 -15.86
CA LEU A 58 26.07 14.35 -15.19
C LEU A 58 27.15 13.24 -15.27
N ILE A 59 26.83 12.10 -15.90
CA ILE A 59 27.72 10.93 -16.05
C ILE A 59 27.95 10.70 -17.54
#